data_AF-A0A354I3T9-F1
#
_entry.id   AF-A0A354I3T9-F1
#
_cell.length_a   1.000
_cell.length_b   1.000
_cell.length_c   1.000
_cell.angle_alpha   90.00
_cell.angle_beta   90.00
_cell.angle_gamma   90.00
#
_symmetry.space_group_name_H-M   'P 1'
#
loop_
_entity.id
_entity.type
_entity.pdbx_description
1 polymer ?
#
loop_
_entity_poly.entity_id
_entity_poly.type
_entity_poly.pdbx_seq_one_letter_code
_entity_poly.pdbx_strand_id
1 'polypeptide(L)'
;TLACTIVNKTKKDIMIGEEYSLQVLKDKSFVDVPRLPEAAAFNLLGINILSGEEYSYRVYIEHNYGDLEAGRYRIVKEYTNEEKGSRKKENAGKETVSAEFDLS
;
A
#
# COMPACT_ATOMS: atom_id res chain seq x y z
N THR A 1 -10.85 1.97 10.81
CA THR A 1 -10.04 2.87 9.93
C THR A 1 -8.66 3.08 10.51
N LEU A 2 -7.62 3.00 9.68
CA LEU A 2 -6.23 3.30 10.08
C LEU A 2 -5.73 4.59 9.43
N ALA A 3 -4.89 5.34 10.16
CA ALA A 3 -4.10 6.43 9.59
C ALA A 3 -2.73 5.87 9.19
N CYS A 4 -2.32 6.12 7.95
CA CYS A 4 -1.06 5.63 7.40
C CYS A 4 -0.26 6.80 6.84
N THR A 5 1.07 6.76 7.03
CA THR A 5 2.01 7.72 6.46
C THR A 5 3.11 6.95 5.74
N ILE A 6 3.35 7.28 4.49
CA ILE A 6 4.48 6.78 3.70
C ILE A 6 5.54 7.87 3.68
N VAL A 7 6.75 7.53 4.12
CA VAL A 7 7.90 8.44 4.11
C VAL A 7 8.86 7.99 3.02
N ASN A 8 9.08 8.81 1.99
CA ASN A 8 10.02 8.50 0.94
C ASN A 8 11.46 8.75 1.41
N LYS A 9 12.11 7.70 1.90
CA LYS A 9 13.52 7.72 2.32
C LYS A 9 14.50 7.39 1.19
N THR A 10 14.01 7.24 -0.04
CA THR A 10 14.89 6.99 -1.19
C THR A 10 15.55 8.29 -1.64
N LYS A 11 16.45 8.22 -2.63
CA LYS A 11 17.07 9.38 -3.26
C LYS A 11 16.31 9.87 -4.51
N LYS A 12 15.17 9.24 -4.83
CA LYS A 12 14.39 9.48 -6.05
C LYS A 12 12.94 9.80 -5.67
N ASP A 13 12.23 10.46 -6.57
CA ASP A 13 10.79 10.62 -6.43
C ASP A 13 10.13 9.26 -6.67
N ILE A 14 9.09 8.95 -5.88
CA ILE A 14 8.31 7.73 -6.03
C ILE A 14 6.87 8.06 -6.39
N MET A 15 6.22 7.16 -7.10
CA MET A 15 4.79 7.21 -7.34
C MET A 15 4.12 6.02 -6.64
N ILE A 16 3.02 6.29 -5.95
CA ILE A 16 2.13 5.27 -5.36
C ILE A 16 0.73 5.38 -5.96
N GLY A 17 -0.02 4.29 -5.98
CA GLY A 17 -1.46 4.34 -6.25
C GLY A 17 -2.28 4.52 -4.97
N GLU A 18 -3.61 4.60 -5.06
CA GLU A 18 -4.50 4.52 -3.89
C GLU A 18 -4.66 3.09 -3.36
N GLU A 19 -4.50 2.08 -4.23
CA GLU A 19 -4.62 0.67 -3.89
C GLU A 19 -3.63 0.23 -2.80
N TYR A 20 -4.10 -0.67 -1.93
CA TYR A 20 -3.29 -1.37 -0.95
C TYR A 20 -3.87 -2.77 -0.74
N SER A 21 -3.00 -3.72 -0.42
CA SER A 21 -3.39 -5.08 -0.01
C SER A 21 -3.35 -5.19 1.51
N LEU A 22 -4.25 -5.99 2.06
CA LEU A 22 -4.24 -6.39 3.46
C LEU A 22 -3.78 -7.84 3.57
N GLN A 23 -2.86 -8.11 4.48
CA GLN A 23 -2.38 -9.46 4.77
C GLN A 23 -2.47 -9.76 6.26
N VAL A 24 -2.78 -11.00 6.60
CA VAL A 24 -2.90 -11.49 7.99
C VAL A 24 -1.80 -12.51 8.29
N LEU A 25 -1.22 -12.45 9.48
CA LEU A 25 -0.22 -13.42 9.94
C LEU A 25 -0.93 -14.72 10.35
N LYS A 26 -0.77 -15.77 9.54
CA LYS A 26 -1.24 -17.13 9.81
C LYS A 26 -0.07 -18.11 9.71
N ASP A 27 0.07 -18.98 10.70
CA ASP A 27 1.12 -20.02 10.72
C ASP A 27 2.53 -19.49 10.42
N LYS A 28 2.86 -18.33 11.02
CA LYS A 28 4.15 -17.60 10.85
C LYS A 28 4.39 -17.00 9.47
N SER A 29 3.37 -16.95 8.61
CA SER A 29 3.45 -16.36 7.28
C SER A 29 2.32 -15.35 7.05
N PHE A 30 2.58 -14.31 6.28
CA PHE A 30 1.55 -13.35 5.88
C PHE A 30 0.81 -13.87 4.65
N VAL A 31 -0.51 -13.94 4.73
CA VAL A 31 -1.39 -14.36 3.63
C VAL A 31 -2.36 -13.25 3.27
N ASP A 32 -2.69 -13.13 1.99
CA ASP A 32 -3.64 -12.11 1.49
C ASP A 32 -5.03 -12.32 2.08
N VAL A 33 -5.62 -11.21 2.55
CA VAL A 33 -7.03 -11.15 2.91
C VAL A 33 -7.80 -10.78 1.64
N PRO A 34 -8.79 -11.59 1.22
CA PRO A 34 -9.60 -11.24 0.05
C PRO A 34 -10.43 -9.99 0.33
N ARG A 35 -10.56 -9.13 -0.68
CA ARG A 35 -11.48 -7.99 -0.65
C ARG A 35 -12.94 -8.46 -0.72
N LEU A 36 -13.85 -7.68 -0.17
CA LEU A 36 -15.28 -7.86 -0.38
C LEU A 36 -15.62 -7.72 -1.88
N PRO A 37 -16.53 -8.53 -2.43
CA PRO A 37 -16.97 -8.41 -3.83
C PRO A 37 -17.52 -7.02 -4.19
N GLU A 38 -18.19 -6.39 -3.23
CA GLU A 38 -18.79 -5.05 -3.34
C GLU A 38 -17.86 -3.90 -2.96
N ALA A 39 -16.61 -4.19 -2.57
CA ALA A 39 -15.63 -3.15 -2.26
C ALA A 39 -15.46 -2.22 -3.48
N ALA A 40 -15.56 -0.92 -3.26
CA ALA A 40 -15.35 0.06 -4.32
C ALA A 40 -13.95 -0.13 -4.94
N ALA A 41 -13.87 0.00 -6.27
CA ALA A 41 -12.58 0.00 -6.93
C ALA A 41 -11.73 1.18 -6.41
N PHE A 42 -10.44 0.93 -6.19
CA PHE A 42 -9.49 2.01 -5.91
C PHE A 42 -9.37 2.93 -7.13
N ASN A 43 -9.22 4.24 -6.91
CA ASN A 43 -8.91 5.11 -8.04
C ASN A 43 -7.47 4.81 -8.51
N LEU A 44 -7.28 4.80 -9.82
CA LEU A 44 -5.96 4.63 -10.45
C LEU A 44 -5.15 5.94 -10.46
N LEU A 45 -5.43 6.85 -9.53
CA LEU A 45 -4.69 8.10 -9.40
C LEU A 45 -3.31 7.82 -8.82
N GLY A 46 -2.28 8.23 -9.55
CA GLY A 46 -0.90 8.22 -9.09
C GLY A 46 -0.64 9.41 -8.17
N ILE A 47 -0.03 9.15 -7.02
CA ILE A 47 0.40 10.14 -6.05
C ILE A 47 1.93 10.16 -6.05
N ASN A 48 2.51 11.30 -6.40
CA ASN A 48 3.95 11.51 -6.35
C ASN A 48 4.38 11.91 -4.94
N ILE A 49 5.38 11.23 -4.39
CA ILE A 49 6.03 11.56 -3.13
C ILE A 49 7.48 11.89 -3.45
N LEU A 50 7.84 13.17 -3.31
CA LEU A 50 9.20 13.63 -3.59
C LEU A 50 10.21 12.98 -2.65
N SER A 51 11.46 12.88 -3.08
CA SER A 51 12.56 12.40 -2.24
C SER A 51 12.62 13.17 -0.91
N GLY A 52 12.52 12.47 0.22
CA GLY A 52 12.56 13.05 1.57
C GLY A 52 11.21 13.50 2.11
N GLU A 53 10.16 13.54 1.28
CA GLU A 53 8.81 13.96 1.69
C GLU A 53 7.96 12.77 2.17
N GLU A 54 6.78 13.08 2.71
CA GLU A 54 5.81 12.10 3.17
C GLU A 54 4.41 12.34 2.60
N TYR A 55 3.61 11.28 2.60
CA TYR A 55 2.20 11.32 2.24
C TYR A 55 1.36 10.55 3.24
N SER A 56 0.32 11.20 3.77
CA SER A 56 -0.61 10.62 4.74
C SER A 56 -1.98 10.34 4.13
N TYR A 57 -2.53 9.16 4.42
CA TYR A 57 -3.82 8.71 3.92
C TYR A 57 -4.55 7.85 4.96
N ARG A 58 -5.84 7.58 4.70
CA ARG A 58 -6.67 6.72 5.53
C ARG A 58 -6.95 5.40 4.82
N VAL A 59 -6.87 4.31 5.57
CA VAL A 59 -7.21 2.96 5.15
C VAL A 59 -8.52 2.55 5.82
N TYR A 60 -9.52 2.27 4.98
CA TYR A 60 -10.86 1.85 5.42
C TYR A 60 -10.95 0.32 5.35
N ILE A 61 -10.42 -0.35 6.38
CA ILE A 61 -10.33 -1.83 6.42
C ILE A 61 -11.71 -2.47 6.30
N GLU A 62 -12.61 -2.20 7.23
CA GLU A 62 -13.96 -2.81 7.27
C GLU A 62 -14.73 -2.60 5.96
N HIS A 63 -14.58 -1.44 5.33
CA HIS A 63 -15.25 -1.15 4.05
C HIS A 63 -14.77 -2.04 2.90
N ASN A 64 -13.49 -2.43 2.90
CA ASN A 64 -12.88 -3.17 1.80
C ASN A 64 -12.73 -4.66 2.08
N TYR A 65 -12.68 -5.06 3.35
CA TYR A 65 -12.34 -6.43 3.79
C TYR A 65 -13.36 -7.02 4.77
N GLY A 66 -14.37 -6.25 5.19
CA GLY A 66 -15.42 -6.69 6.11
C GLY A 66 -14.95 -6.78 7.56
N ASP A 67 -15.73 -7.50 8.37
CA ASP A 67 -15.40 -7.79 9.75
C ASP A 67 -14.25 -8.80 9.80
N LEU A 68 -13.17 -8.44 10.47
CA LEU A 68 -11.95 -9.24 10.57
C LEU A 68 -11.75 -9.74 12.00
N GLU A 69 -11.21 -10.95 12.12
CA GLU A 69 -10.83 -11.51 13.41
C GLU A 69 -9.67 -10.73 14.04
N ALA A 70 -9.63 -10.69 15.36
CA ALA A 70 -8.49 -10.16 16.10
C ALA A 70 -7.20 -10.90 15.72
N GLY A 71 -6.11 -10.17 15.53
CA GLY A 71 -4.86 -10.75 15.07
C GLY A 71 -3.86 -9.72 14.54
N ARG A 72 -2.72 -10.22 14.05
CA ARG A 72 -1.65 -9.39 13.48
C ARG A 72 -1.78 -9.30 11.97
N TYR A 73 -1.82 -8.09 11.46
CA TYR A 73 -2.01 -7.78 10.05
C TYR A 73 -0.88 -6.90 9.53
N ARG A 74 -0.81 -6.76 8.21
CA ARG A 74 -0.01 -5.73 7.55
C ARG A 74 -0.72 -5.13 6.35
N ILE A 75 -0.57 -3.82 6.18
CA ILE A 75 -0.89 -3.13 4.93
C ILE A 75 0.33 -3.25 4.03
N VAL A 76 0.12 -3.64 2.77
CA VAL A 76 1.15 -3.67 1.73
C VAL A 76 0.80 -2.65 0.67
N LYS A 77 1.77 -1.82 0.30
CA LYS A 77 1.64 -0.75 -0.68
C LYS A 77 2.66 -0.92 -1.79
N GLU A 78 2.20 -0.89 -3.04
CA GLU A 78 3.10 -0.82 -4.19
C GLU A 78 3.54 0.63 -4.46
N TYR A 79 4.79 0.78 -4.86
CA TYR A 79 5.33 2.03 -5.40
C TYR A 79 6.22 1.75 -6.62
N THR A 80 6.37 2.76 -7.47
CA THR A 80 7.31 2.76 -8.59
C THR A 80 8.30 3.89 -8.44
N ASN A 81 9.57 3.61 -8.69
CA ASN A 81 10.62 4.63 -8.80
C ASN A 81 10.55 5.27 -10.19
N GLU A 82 10.26 6.57 -10.29
CA GLU A 82 10.34 7.28 -11.57
C GLU A 82 11.78 7.68 -11.87
N GLU A 83 12.39 7.12 -12.92
CA GLU A 83 13.64 7.66 -13.45
C GLU A 83 13.34 8.84 -14.39
N LYS A 84 13.76 10.04 -14.00
CA LYS A 84 13.71 11.22 -14.88
C LYS A 84 14.52 10.96 -16.16
N GLY A 85 13.86 10.94 -17.31
CA GLY A 85 14.50 11.03 -18.64
C GLY A 85 14.50 9.75 -19.49
N SER A 86 14.00 8.63 -18.99
CA SER A 86 13.98 7.37 -19.74
C SER A 86 12.79 7.34 -20.72
N ARG A 87 13.01 7.66 -22.00
CA ARG A 87 12.05 7.41 -23.11
C ARG A 87 11.80 5.91 -23.39
N LYS A 88 12.13 5.01 -22.46
CA LYS A 88 11.92 3.58 -22.59
C LYS A 88 11.01 3.08 -21.47
N LYS A 89 9.82 2.60 -21.87
CA LYS A 89 8.91 1.77 -21.07
C LYS A 89 9.52 0.38 -20.81
N GLU A 90 10.72 0.30 -20.25
CA GLU A 90 11.31 -0.98 -19.84
C GLU A 90 11.35 -1.02 -18.31
N ASN A 91 10.31 -1.66 -17.74
CA ASN A 91 10.23 -2.14 -16.37
C ASN A 91 10.70 -1.15 -15.28
N ALA A 92 9.91 -0.10 -15.00
CA ALA A 92 9.91 0.45 -13.65
C ALA A 92 9.44 -0.68 -12.71
N GLY A 93 10.39 -1.33 -12.02
CA GLY A 93 10.09 -2.40 -11.09
C GLY A 93 9.10 -1.89 -10.04
N LYS A 94 7.98 -2.60 -9.88
CA LYS A 94 7.08 -2.37 -8.76
C LYS A 94 7.77 -2.88 -7.49
N GLU A 95 7.95 -1.99 -6.53
CA GLU A 95 8.47 -2.31 -5.21
C GLU A 95 7.33 -2.22 -4.19
N THR A 96 7.50 -2.84 -3.02
CA THR A 96 6.49 -2.83 -1.97
C THR A 96 7.05 -2.31 -0.65
N VAL A 97 6.25 -1.54 0.07
CA VAL A 97 6.46 -1.21 1.48
C VAL A 97 5.29 -1.76 2.29
N SER A 98 5.55 -2.17 3.53
CA SER A 98 4.49 -2.66 4.42
C SER A 98 4.61 -2.12 5.83
N ALA A 99 3.48 -2.02 6.52
CA ALA A 99 3.40 -1.68 7.93
C ALA A 99 2.50 -2.68 8.65
N GLU A 100 2.99 -3.23 9.77
CA GLU A 100 2.27 -4.21 10.59
C GLU A 100 1.48 -3.52 11.70
N PHE A 101 0.34 -4.12 12.08
CA PHE A 101 -0.51 -3.64 13.17
C PHE A 101 -1.30 -4.80 13.77
N ASP A 102 -1.74 -4.65 15.02
CA ASP A 102 -2.64 -5.60 15.67
C ASP A 102 -4.08 -5.06 15.62
N LEU A 103 -5.01 -5.92 15.24
CA LEU A 103 -6.45 -5.68 15.32
C LEU A 103 -6.97 -6.33 16.61
N SER A 104 -7.59 -5.54 17.47
CA SER A 104 -8.12 -5.94 18.80
C SER A 104 -9.62 -6.11 18.79
#